data_AF-A0A9W5RAF4-F1
#
_entry.id   AF-A0A9W5RAF4-F1
#
_cell.length_a   1.000
_cell.length_b   1.000
_cell.length_c   1.000
_cell.angle_alpha   90.00
_cell.angle_beta   90.00
_cell.angle_gamma   90.00
#
_symmetry.space_group_name_H-M   'P 1'
#
loop_
_entity.id
_entity.type
_entity.pdbx_description
1 polymer ?
#
loop_
_entity_poly.entity_id
_entity_poly.type
_entity_poly.pdbx_seq_one_letter_code
_entity_poly.pdbx_strand_id
1 'polypeptide(L)'
;MKAIISYETPLEQAHFTAKNDEKNMFYKENTEESIEGSLQYDVLDAVGEFKGQPGYIVCNNISVTDEGRPVFENRFKNRAGLIENEPGFQAIRVLRPLSNDTYVILTMWETEQNFKDWTESRSFENAHKKRPTQAEGQAPAHPHAEQQKSIFSRPSFVTTFDVLV
;
A
#
# COMPACT_ATOMS: atom_id res chain seq x y z
N MET A 1 -11.89 -9.51 0.53
CA MET A 1 -12.38 -8.53 1.53
C MET A 1 -12.40 -7.16 0.86
N LYS A 2 -13.40 -6.33 1.15
CA LYS A 2 -13.48 -4.95 0.65
C LYS A 2 -13.12 -3.95 1.73
N ALA A 3 -12.57 -2.81 1.32
CA ALA A 3 -12.25 -1.68 2.18
C ALA A 3 -12.64 -0.36 1.52
N ILE A 4 -12.88 0.65 2.35
CA ILE A 4 -13.25 2.01 1.99
C ILE A 4 -12.34 2.99 2.71
N ILE A 5 -11.86 4.00 1.97
CA ILE A 5 -11.18 5.17 2.51
C ILE A 5 -12.02 6.40 2.17
N SER A 6 -12.35 7.18 3.19
CA SER A 6 -12.97 8.49 3.02
C SER A 6 -12.08 9.57 3.62
N TYR A 7 -11.93 10.70 2.94
CA TYR A 7 -11.17 11.85 3.46
C TYR A 7 -12.08 13.00 3.94
N GLU A 8 -13.36 12.97 3.55
CA GLU A 8 -14.30 14.07 3.80
C GLU A 8 -15.45 13.65 4.71
N THR A 9 -16.03 12.47 4.47
CA THR A 9 -17.18 11.97 5.23
C THR A 9 -16.75 10.94 6.27
N PRO A 10 -17.06 11.13 7.57
CA PRO A 10 -16.82 10.14 8.60
C PRO A 10 -17.53 8.81 8.30
N LEU A 11 -16.89 7.70 8.65
CA LEU A 11 -17.48 6.36 8.51
C LEU A 11 -18.03 5.88 9.85
N GLU A 12 -19.24 5.35 9.86
CA GLU A 12 -19.76 4.66 11.03
C GLU A 12 -18.92 3.42 11.31
N GLN A 13 -18.47 3.26 12.56
CA GLN A 13 -17.64 2.14 13.00
C GLN A 13 -16.37 2.00 12.13
N ALA A 14 -15.73 3.14 11.82
CA ALA A 14 -14.40 3.13 11.22
C ALA A 14 -13.44 2.28 12.07
N HIS A 15 -12.59 1.50 11.42
CA HIS A 15 -11.54 0.76 12.12
C HIS A 15 -10.52 1.71 12.74
N PHE A 16 -10.28 2.85 12.08
CA PHE A 16 -9.60 3.99 12.68
C PHE A 16 -10.02 5.29 11.98
N THR A 17 -9.85 6.39 12.71
CA THR A 17 -9.80 7.74 12.15
C THR A 17 -8.38 8.26 12.33
N ALA A 18 -7.81 8.87 11.31
CA ALA A 18 -6.49 9.48 11.36
C ALA A 18 -6.54 10.88 10.74
N LYS A 19 -5.54 11.72 11.03
CA LYS A 19 -5.44 13.05 10.41
C LYS A 19 -3.99 13.44 10.19
N ASN A 20 -3.80 14.41 9.30
CA ASN A 20 -2.59 15.22 9.22
C ASN A 20 -3.00 16.70 9.15
N ASP A 21 -2.05 17.58 8.84
CA ASP A 21 -2.31 19.03 8.77
C ASP A 21 -3.27 19.42 7.63
N GLU A 22 -3.44 18.56 6.62
CA GLU A 22 -4.22 18.87 5.42
C GLU A 22 -5.63 18.26 5.45
N LYS A 23 -5.77 17.02 5.94
CA LYS A 23 -7.03 16.27 5.84
C LYS A 23 -7.16 15.17 6.89
N ASN A 24 -8.41 14.77 7.10
CA ASN A 24 -8.76 13.57 7.85
C ASN A 24 -8.72 12.33 6.94
N MET A 25 -8.62 11.15 7.53
CA MET A 25 -8.73 9.86 6.88
C MET A 25 -9.57 8.94 7.76
N PHE A 26 -10.64 8.39 7.19
CA PHE A 26 -11.48 7.37 7.80
C PHE A 26 -11.29 6.07 7.03
N TYR A 27 -10.91 5.00 7.73
CA TYR A 27 -10.69 3.69 7.14
C TYR A 27 -11.65 2.66 7.72
N LYS A 28 -12.25 1.86 6.84
CA LYS A 28 -13.06 0.70 7.24
C LYS A 28 -12.81 -0.45 6.28
N GLU A 29 -12.65 -1.65 6.82
CA GLU A 29 -12.57 -2.89 6.07
C GLU A 29 -13.70 -3.84 6.44
N ASN A 30 -13.83 -4.95 5.72
CA ASN A 30 -14.95 -5.90 5.86
C ASN A 30 -16.32 -5.24 5.66
N THR A 31 -16.40 -4.31 4.70
CA THR A 31 -17.62 -3.55 4.43
C THR A 31 -17.95 -3.52 2.93
N GLU A 32 -19.25 -3.48 2.61
CA GLU A 32 -19.75 -3.17 1.27
C GLU A 32 -20.29 -1.73 1.16
N GLU A 33 -20.14 -0.96 2.24
CA GLU A 33 -20.53 0.45 2.30
C GLU A 33 -19.85 1.26 1.20
N SER A 34 -20.64 2.12 0.58
CA SER A 34 -20.23 3.02 -0.49
C SER A 34 -20.79 4.39 -0.19
N ILE A 35 -19.93 5.31 0.20
CA ILE A 35 -20.29 6.72 0.40
C ILE A 35 -19.83 7.52 -0.82
N GLU A 36 -20.61 8.52 -1.22
CA GLU A 36 -20.20 9.45 -2.27
C GLU A 36 -18.86 10.13 -1.91
N GLY A 37 -17.97 10.25 -2.89
CA GLY A 37 -16.63 10.81 -2.70
C GLY A 37 -15.61 9.87 -2.02
N SER A 38 -16.01 8.68 -1.56
CA SER A 38 -15.09 7.70 -0.99
C SER A 38 -14.35 6.87 -2.05
N LEU A 39 -13.19 6.34 -1.66
CA LEU A 39 -12.40 5.42 -2.47
C LEU A 39 -12.62 3.98 -1.99
N GLN A 40 -12.93 3.08 -2.92
CA GLN A 40 -13.19 1.67 -2.63
C GLN A 40 -12.08 0.78 -3.15
N TYR A 41 -11.81 -0.28 -2.39
CA TYR A 41 -10.72 -1.19 -2.64
C TYR A 41 -11.09 -2.65 -2.41
N ASP A 42 -10.51 -3.54 -3.21
CA ASP A 42 -10.30 -4.93 -2.81
C ASP A 42 -9.02 -5.01 -1.96
N VAL A 43 -9.09 -5.72 -0.83
CA VAL A 43 -7.91 -6.03 0.00
C VAL A 43 -7.26 -7.30 -0.55
N LEU A 44 -6.07 -7.16 -1.15
CA LEU A 44 -5.32 -8.26 -1.76
C LEU A 44 -4.47 -9.03 -0.76
N ASP A 45 -3.98 -8.35 0.26
CA ASP A 45 -3.20 -8.91 1.35
C ASP A 45 -3.40 -8.07 2.61
N ALA A 46 -3.40 -8.75 3.77
CA ALA A 46 -3.69 -8.17 5.07
C ALA A 46 -2.94 -8.91 6.17
N VAL A 47 -2.16 -8.17 6.97
CA VAL A 47 -1.55 -8.66 8.21
C VAL A 47 -1.74 -7.63 9.31
N GLY A 48 -1.99 -8.10 10.54
CA GLY A 48 -2.25 -7.24 11.69
C GLY A 48 -3.69 -6.73 11.77
N GLU A 49 -4.05 -6.22 12.94
CA GLU A 49 -5.40 -5.76 13.27
C GLU A 49 -5.38 -4.27 13.68
N PHE A 50 -6.42 -3.54 13.29
CA PHE A 50 -6.68 -2.17 13.76
C PHE A 50 -7.56 -2.24 15.02
N LYS A 51 -6.94 -2.17 16.21
CA LYS A 51 -7.61 -2.34 17.53
C LYS A 51 -7.93 -1.01 18.22
N GLY A 52 -8.11 0.07 17.47
CA GLY A 52 -8.36 1.40 18.03
C GLY A 52 -7.19 1.94 18.87
N GLN A 53 -5.97 1.42 18.67
CA GLN A 53 -4.76 1.91 19.32
C GLN A 53 -4.21 3.17 18.61
N PRO A 54 -3.41 4.00 19.30
CA PRO A 54 -2.64 5.03 18.64
C PRO A 54 -1.69 4.42 17.61
N GLY A 55 -1.39 5.19 16.57
CA GLY A 55 -0.37 4.81 15.60
C GLY A 55 -0.18 5.82 14.50
N TYR A 56 0.82 5.54 13.68
CA TYR A 56 1.23 6.33 12.53
C TYR A 56 0.91 5.55 11.25
N ILE A 57 0.01 6.10 10.45
CA ILE A 57 -0.42 5.53 9.18
C ILE A 57 0.48 6.07 8.07
N VAL A 58 0.95 5.18 7.22
CA VAL A 58 1.65 5.50 5.98
C VAL A 58 0.90 4.86 4.83
N CYS A 59 0.49 5.67 3.87
CA CYS A 59 -0.11 5.25 2.62
C CYS A 59 0.87 5.52 1.47
N ASN A 60 1.42 4.48 0.88
CA ASN A 60 2.16 4.58 -0.36
C ASN A 60 1.18 4.46 -1.53
N ASN A 61 0.95 5.57 -2.23
CA ASN A 61 0.01 5.69 -3.33
C ASN A 61 0.74 5.43 -4.65
N ILE A 62 0.39 4.35 -5.34
CA ILE A 62 1.11 3.85 -6.50
C ILE A 62 0.14 3.72 -7.68
N SER A 63 0.28 4.59 -8.67
CA SER A 63 -0.53 4.54 -9.89
C SER A 63 0.05 3.51 -10.87
N VAL A 64 -0.73 2.47 -11.18
CA VAL A 64 -0.32 1.32 -12.00
C VAL A 64 -1.19 1.26 -13.24
N THR A 65 -0.60 1.12 -14.43
CA THR A 65 -1.37 0.96 -15.68
C THR A 65 -2.18 -0.33 -15.65
N ASP A 66 -3.27 -0.39 -16.42
CA ASP A 66 -4.12 -1.59 -16.48
C ASP A 66 -3.33 -2.83 -16.90
N GLU A 67 -2.43 -2.71 -17.87
CA GLU A 67 -1.54 -3.80 -18.31
C GLU A 67 -0.51 -4.18 -17.25
N GLY A 68 -0.16 -3.25 -16.36
CA GLY A 68 0.79 -3.42 -15.27
C GLY A 68 0.23 -4.12 -14.04
N ARG A 69 -1.10 -4.11 -13.84
CA ARG A 69 -1.77 -4.65 -12.63
C ARG A 69 -1.40 -6.10 -12.34
N PRO A 70 -1.45 -7.05 -13.30
CA PRO A 70 -1.14 -8.46 -13.00
C PRO A 70 0.30 -8.64 -12.49
N VAL A 71 1.24 -7.92 -13.07
CA VAL A 71 2.66 -7.97 -12.68
C VAL A 71 2.85 -7.35 -11.29
N PHE A 72 2.23 -6.19 -11.04
CA PHE A 72 2.30 -5.49 -9.77
C PHE A 72 1.75 -6.35 -8.63
N GLU A 73 0.57 -6.91 -8.80
CA GLU A 73 -0.08 -7.74 -7.79
C GLU A 73 0.67 -9.04 -7.52
N ASN A 74 1.25 -9.66 -8.56
CA ASN A 74 2.08 -10.83 -8.38
C ASN A 74 3.32 -10.54 -7.49
N ARG A 75 3.87 -9.32 -7.53
CA ARG A 75 4.97 -8.93 -6.63
C ARG A 75 4.53 -8.89 -5.18
N PHE A 76 3.35 -8.36 -4.89
CA PHE A 76 2.83 -8.30 -3.52
C PHE A 76 2.41 -9.67 -2.98
N LYS A 77 1.83 -10.54 -3.82
CA LYS A 77 1.56 -11.94 -3.46
C LYS A 77 2.81 -12.71 -3.04
N ASN A 78 3.96 -12.35 -3.61
CA ASN A 78 5.26 -12.99 -3.34
C ASN A 78 6.21 -12.08 -2.54
N ARG A 79 5.67 -11.11 -1.79
CA ARG A 79 6.49 -10.22 -0.96
C ARG A 79 7.17 -11.02 0.15
N ALA A 80 8.33 -10.55 0.58
CA ALA A 80 9.17 -11.31 1.52
C ALA A 80 8.61 -11.42 2.95
N GLY A 81 7.57 -10.65 3.30
CA GLY A 81 6.99 -10.70 4.64
C GLY A 81 7.96 -10.30 5.76
N LEU A 82 8.89 -9.37 5.46
CA LEU A 82 9.91 -8.95 6.43
C LEU A 82 9.45 -7.79 7.31
N ILE A 83 8.57 -6.93 6.78
CA ILE A 83 8.07 -5.73 7.48
C ILE A 83 7.32 -6.10 8.77
N GLU A 84 6.69 -7.27 8.81
CA GLU A 84 5.95 -7.77 9.97
C GLU A 84 6.83 -7.97 11.22
N ASN A 85 8.13 -8.15 11.03
CA ASN A 85 9.06 -8.43 12.12
C ASN A 85 9.79 -7.17 12.60
N GLU A 86 9.47 -6.01 12.03
CA GLU A 86 10.12 -4.74 12.36
C GLU A 86 9.55 -4.15 13.65
N PRO A 87 10.39 -3.55 14.52
CA PRO A 87 9.93 -2.93 15.75
C PRO A 87 8.84 -1.88 15.51
N GLY A 88 7.75 -1.99 16.26
CA GLY A 88 6.62 -1.07 16.18
C GLY A 88 5.73 -1.24 14.95
N PHE A 89 5.94 -2.24 14.09
CA PHE A 89 4.97 -2.58 13.05
C PHE A 89 3.66 -3.07 13.68
N GLN A 90 2.53 -2.56 13.19
CA GLN A 90 1.20 -2.97 13.69
C GLN A 90 0.36 -3.67 12.61
N ALA A 91 0.32 -3.14 11.40
CA ALA A 91 -0.50 -3.72 10.33
C ALA A 91 -0.04 -3.30 8.92
N ILE A 92 -0.40 -4.11 7.92
CA ILE A 92 -0.30 -3.79 6.48
C ILE A 92 -1.58 -4.18 5.75
N ARG A 93 -1.96 -3.38 4.75
CA ARG A 93 -2.99 -3.69 3.75
C ARG A 93 -2.47 -3.36 2.35
N VAL A 94 -2.65 -4.29 1.42
CA VAL A 94 -2.43 -4.06 -0.01
C VAL A 94 -3.79 -3.85 -0.67
N LEU A 95 -4.08 -2.60 -1.03
CA LEU A 95 -5.40 -2.17 -1.48
C LEU A 95 -5.41 -1.96 -2.99
N ARG A 96 -6.21 -2.77 -3.71
CA ARG A 96 -6.48 -2.64 -5.14
C ARG A 96 -7.65 -1.68 -5.36
N PRO A 97 -7.48 -0.60 -6.13
CA PRO A 97 -8.55 0.36 -6.38
C PRO A 97 -9.63 -0.24 -7.29
N LEU A 98 -10.89 0.11 -7.02
CA LEU A 98 -12.04 -0.27 -7.85
C LEU A 98 -12.45 0.78 -8.89
N SER A 99 -12.15 2.07 -8.64
CA SER A 99 -12.61 3.19 -9.47
C SER A 99 -11.50 3.99 -10.16
N ASN A 100 -10.23 3.69 -9.87
CA ASN A 100 -9.07 4.38 -10.46
C ASN A 100 -7.86 3.44 -10.59
N ASP A 101 -6.70 4.00 -10.96
CA ASP A 101 -5.44 3.28 -11.21
C ASP A 101 -4.47 3.28 -10.01
N THR A 102 -4.85 3.85 -8.87
CA THR A 102 -3.95 4.10 -7.74
C THR A 102 -4.14 3.08 -6.62
N TYR A 103 -3.19 2.17 -6.51
CA TYR A 103 -3.06 1.24 -5.38
C TYR A 103 -2.60 1.98 -4.14
N VAL A 104 -3.01 1.47 -2.98
CA VAL A 104 -2.53 1.96 -1.70
C VAL A 104 -1.90 0.80 -0.93
N ILE A 105 -0.62 0.94 -0.59
CA ILE A 105 0.01 0.11 0.42
C ILE A 105 -0.07 0.87 1.72
N LEU A 106 -0.98 0.45 2.58
CA LEU A 106 -1.24 1.08 3.87
C LEU A 106 -0.50 0.30 4.95
N THR A 107 0.37 0.96 5.71
CA THR A 107 1.01 0.39 6.90
C THR A 107 0.69 1.23 8.12
N MET A 108 0.48 0.57 9.26
CA MET A 108 0.34 1.20 10.57
C MET A 108 1.54 0.86 11.44
N TRP A 109 2.06 1.86 12.13
CA TRP A 109 3.20 1.77 13.05
C TRP A 109 2.82 2.33 14.41
N GLU A 110 3.52 1.93 15.47
CA GLU A 110 3.37 2.52 16.81
C GLU A 110 3.71 4.01 16.80
N THR A 111 4.79 4.38 16.13
CA THR A 111 5.24 5.78 16.01
C THR A 111 5.79 6.09 14.62
N GLU A 112 5.88 7.37 14.29
CA GLU A 112 6.61 7.83 13.10
C GLU A 112 8.07 7.38 13.11
N GLN A 113 8.71 7.35 14.29
CA GLN A 113 10.12 6.95 14.41
C GLN A 113 10.30 5.49 14.00
N ASN A 114 9.40 4.59 14.40
CA ASN A 114 9.45 3.19 13.98
C ASN A 114 9.41 3.04 12.45
N PHE A 115 8.55 3.83 11.78
CA PHE A 115 8.52 3.85 10.31
C PHE A 115 9.83 4.38 9.72
N LYS A 116 10.37 5.48 10.25
CA LYS A 116 11.65 6.06 9.79
C LYS A 116 12.80 5.05 9.94
N ASP A 117 12.92 4.42 11.10
CA ASP A 117 13.92 3.39 11.37
C ASP A 117 13.80 2.23 10.38
N TRP A 118 12.56 1.82 10.07
CA TRP A 118 12.32 0.80 9.04
C TRP A 118 12.80 1.24 7.66
N THR A 119 12.57 2.48 7.23
CA THR A 119 13.02 2.95 5.90
C THR A 119 14.54 2.90 5.70
N GLU A 120 15.29 2.95 6.80
CA GLU A 120 16.76 2.83 6.82
C GLU A 120 17.24 1.37 6.97
N SER A 121 16.31 0.42 7.17
CA SER A 121 16.63 -0.98 7.44
C SER A 121 16.92 -1.80 6.18
N ARG A 122 17.58 -2.94 6.38
CA ARG A 122 17.82 -3.94 5.32
C ARG A 122 16.52 -4.58 4.81
N SER A 123 15.47 -4.66 5.63
CA SER A 123 14.20 -5.23 5.20
C SER A 123 13.50 -4.30 4.20
N PHE A 124 13.59 -2.97 4.40
CA PHE A 124 13.14 -1.98 3.43
C PHE A 124 13.91 -2.09 2.12
N GLU A 125 15.24 -2.17 2.17
CA GLU A 125 16.03 -2.41 0.96
C GLU A 125 15.58 -3.68 0.24
N ASN A 126 15.34 -4.78 0.96
CA ASN A 126 14.92 -6.04 0.33
C ASN A 126 13.51 -5.97 -0.26
N ALA A 127 12.60 -5.21 0.36
CA ALA A 127 11.26 -4.96 -0.15
C ALA A 127 11.26 -4.05 -1.39
N HIS A 128 12.21 -3.11 -1.49
CA HIS A 128 12.29 -2.11 -2.55
C HIS A 128 13.44 -2.33 -3.55
N LYS A 129 14.24 -3.39 -3.36
CA LYS A 129 15.27 -3.79 -4.31
C LYS A 129 14.60 -4.12 -5.64
N LYS A 130 15.09 -3.49 -6.70
CA LYS A 130 14.79 -3.91 -8.08
C LYS A 130 15.30 -5.34 -8.23
N ARG A 131 14.43 -6.34 -8.05
CA ARG A 131 14.75 -7.70 -8.47
C ARG A 131 15.04 -7.62 -9.97
N PRO A 132 16.23 -8.05 -10.46
CA PRO A 132 16.37 -8.28 -11.88
C PRO A 132 15.30 -9.29 -12.26
N THR A 133 14.52 -8.95 -13.29
CA THR A 133 13.60 -9.91 -13.91
C THR A 133 14.40 -11.15 -14.24
N GLN A 134 14.15 -12.25 -13.52
CA GLN A 134 14.61 -13.58 -13.91
C GLN A 134 13.90 -13.93 -15.23
N ALA A 135 14.55 -13.57 -16.32
CA ALA A 135 14.46 -14.29 -17.58
C ALA A 135 15.86 -14.87 -17.81
N GLU A 136 16.24 -15.88 -17.03
CA GLU A 136 17.38 -16.73 -17.33
C GLU A 136 16.89 -18.03 -17.96
N GLY A 137 16.77 -17.98 -19.28
CA GLY A 137 16.71 -19.12 -20.17
C GLY A 137 17.40 -18.69 -21.46
N GLN A 138 18.60 -19.24 -21.69
CA GLN A 138 19.53 -18.89 -22.75
C GLN A 138 18.89 -18.85 -24.16
N ALA A 139 19.03 -17.74 -24.87
CA ALA A 139 18.96 -17.66 -26.34
C ALA A 139 19.73 -16.40 -26.82
N PRO A 140 20.43 -16.45 -27.98
CA PRO A 140 21.34 -15.39 -28.39
C PRO A 140 20.62 -14.12 -28.86
N ALA A 141 21.37 -13.01 -28.82
CA ALA A 141 20.97 -11.64 -29.11
C ALA A 141 19.92 -11.46 -30.23
N HIS A 142 18.72 -11.01 -29.87
CA HIS A 142 17.81 -10.31 -30.77
C HIS A 142 17.99 -8.79 -30.63
N PRO A 143 18.27 -8.04 -31.71
CA PRO A 143 18.36 -6.59 -31.66
C PRO A 143 16.95 -6.01 -31.77
N HIS A 144 16.13 -6.16 -30.73
CA HIS A 144 14.92 -5.38 -30.46
C HIS A 144 14.61 -5.54 -28.98
N ALA A 145 15.43 -4.91 -28.12
CA ALA A 145 15.05 -4.70 -26.73
C ALA A 145 13.93 -3.65 -26.75
N GLU A 146 12.68 -4.11 -26.82
CA GLU A 146 11.54 -3.27 -26.49
C GLU A 146 11.81 -2.67 -25.12
N GLN A 147 11.90 -1.34 -25.06
CA GLN A 147 12.01 -0.61 -23.79
C GLN A 147 10.85 -1.10 -22.92
N GLN A 148 11.18 -1.84 -21.86
CA GLN A 148 10.17 -2.40 -20.96
C GLN A 148 9.29 -1.25 -20.47
N LYS A 149 8.07 -1.16 -21.02
CA LYS A 149 7.14 -0.07 -20.69
C LYS A 149 6.96 -0.06 -19.18
N SER A 150 7.15 1.12 -18.57
CA SER A 150 6.91 1.32 -17.15
C SER A 150 5.48 0.87 -16.84
N ILE A 151 5.32 0.00 -15.84
CA ILE A 151 4.01 -0.41 -15.33
C ILE A 151 3.33 0.70 -14.51
N PHE A 152 4.01 1.82 -14.26
CA PHE A 152 3.52 2.94 -13.49
C PHE A 152 3.02 4.05 -14.41
N SER A 153 1.76 4.47 -14.22
CA SER A 153 1.13 5.51 -15.04
C SER A 153 1.57 6.91 -14.63
N ARG A 154 1.89 7.13 -13.35
CA ARG A 154 2.29 8.40 -12.73
C ARG A 154 3.31 8.18 -11.60
N PRO A 155 4.08 9.20 -11.17
CA PRO A 155 4.94 9.10 -9.99
C PRO A 155 4.16 8.71 -8.74
N SER A 156 4.69 7.77 -7.96
CA SER A 156 4.13 7.43 -6.65
C SER A 156 4.35 8.56 -5.64
N PHE A 157 3.46 8.65 -4.64
CA PHE A 157 3.61 9.60 -3.55
C PHE A 157 3.17 8.97 -2.21
N VAL A 158 3.74 9.47 -1.13
CA VAL A 158 3.44 9.02 0.23
C VAL A 158 2.58 10.04 0.94
N THR A 159 1.55 9.57 1.64
CA THR A 159 0.76 10.39 2.58
C THR A 159 0.77 9.72 3.93
N THR A 160 0.96 10.50 5.00
CA THR A 160 1.02 10.00 6.37
C THR A 160 -0.01 10.68 7.26
N PHE A 161 -0.41 10.00 8.33
CA PHE A 161 -1.44 10.44 9.27
C PHE A 161 -1.17 9.90 10.67
N ASP A 162 -1.59 10.64 11.69
CA ASP A 162 -1.65 10.17 13.07
C ASP A 162 -3.06 9.67 13.38
N VAL A 163 -3.16 8.47 13.96
CA VAL A 163 -4.44 7.90 14.40
C VAL A 163 -4.98 8.66 15.61
N LEU A 164 -6.25 9.03 15.53
CA LEU A 164 -6.99 9.66 16.61
C LEU A 164 -7.51 8.58 17.56
N VAL A 165 -7.21 8.73 18.84
CA VAL A 165 -7.71 7.90 19.94
C VAL A 165 -8.60 8.68 20.89
#